data_AF-A0A3M6UK62-F1
#
_entry.id   AF-A0A3M6UK62-F1
#
_cell.length_a   1.000
_cell.length_b   1.000
_cell.length_c   1.000
_cell.angle_alpha   90.00
_cell.angle_beta   90.00
_cell.angle_gamma   90.00
#
_symmetry.space_group_name_H-M   'P 1'
#
loop_
_entity.id
_entity.type
_entity.pdbx_description
1 polymer ?
#
loop_
_entity_poly.entity_id
_entity_poly.type
_entity_poly.pdbx_seq_one_letter_code
_entity_poly.pdbx_strand_id
1 'polypeptide(L)'
;MESGDISDAQLSASTELVPEKGAKHSRLQSKWNGVSGGGWIAKISDTNQWLQIDLLDQHSYVVTKIATQGRNHYHNRIVTKYKLQYSDDGVTFLYYREEGQVTDKVFPGNTDRDTVVSHELIPPIRARYIRFRPIEWSGLIGMRVELYGCRDN
;
A
#
# COMPACT_ATOMS: atom_id res chain seq x y z
N MET A 1 4.73 5.51 8.09
CA MET A 1 3.96 4.29 8.45
C MET A 1 4.70 3.47 9.49
N GLU A 2 5.96 3.11 9.23
CA GLU A 2 6.84 2.39 10.16
C GLU A 2 7.07 3.17 11.46
N SER A 3 7.15 4.50 11.38
CA SER A 3 7.25 5.42 12.53
C SER A 3 6.10 5.33 13.54
N GLY A 4 4.92 4.86 13.11
CA GLY A 4 3.70 4.87 13.92
C GLY A 4 2.85 6.13 13.81
N ASP A 5 3.27 7.16 13.05
CA ASP A 5 2.52 8.42 12.90
C ASP A 5 1.12 8.22 12.27
N ILE A 6 1.00 7.21 11.41
CA ILE A 6 -0.29 6.72 10.91
C ILE A 6 -0.78 5.68 11.91
N SER A 7 -1.90 5.90 12.58
CA SER A 7 -2.49 4.93 13.53
C SER A 7 -3.08 3.70 12.83
N ASP A 8 -3.38 2.64 13.58
CA ASP A 8 -4.01 1.43 13.02
C ASP A 8 -5.40 1.71 12.45
N ALA A 9 -6.13 2.67 13.03
CA ALA A 9 -7.46 3.07 12.54
C ALA A 9 -7.43 3.74 11.17
N GLN A 10 -6.27 4.25 10.76
CA GLN A 10 -6.04 4.84 9.43
C GLN A 10 -5.70 3.80 8.37
N LEU A 11 -5.57 2.52 8.74
CA LEU A 11 -5.22 1.43 7.84
C LEU A 11 -6.42 0.51 7.65
N SER A 12 -6.84 0.34 6.40
CA SER A 12 -7.94 -0.55 6.05
C SER A 12 -7.64 -1.31 4.77
N ALA A 13 -8.40 -2.38 4.51
CA ALA A 13 -8.28 -3.17 3.31
C ALA A 13 -9.65 -3.63 2.83
N SER A 14 -9.74 -3.89 1.52
CA SER A 14 -10.90 -4.52 0.87
C SER A 14 -11.36 -5.80 1.57
N THR A 15 -10.42 -6.70 1.84
CA THR A 15 -10.63 -7.92 2.62
C THR A 15 -9.37 -8.26 3.41
N GLU A 16 -9.54 -9.04 4.47
CA GLU A 16 -8.44 -9.55 5.29
C GLU A 16 -8.61 -11.06 5.46
N LEU A 17 -7.53 -11.82 5.25
CA LEU A 17 -7.58 -13.27 5.39
C LEU A 17 -8.05 -13.68 6.80
N VAL A 18 -7.44 -13.05 7.82
CA VAL A 18 -7.80 -13.10 9.24
C VAL A 18 -7.26 -11.82 9.92
N PRO A 19 -7.78 -11.40 11.09
CA PRO A 19 -7.36 -10.16 11.76
C PRO A 19 -5.85 -10.05 12.04
N GLU A 20 -5.17 -11.17 12.33
CA GLU A 20 -3.72 -11.23 12.59
C GLU A 20 -2.86 -10.98 11.34
N LYS A 21 -3.51 -10.89 10.17
CA LYS A 21 -2.93 -10.60 8.86
C LYS A 21 -3.66 -9.42 8.19
N GLY A 22 -4.33 -8.60 8.99
CA GLY A 22 -5.09 -7.44 8.54
C GLY A 22 -4.23 -6.24 8.14
N ALA A 23 -4.91 -5.16 7.75
CA ALA A 23 -4.31 -3.93 7.22
C ALA A 23 -3.31 -3.29 8.20
N LYS A 24 -3.57 -3.33 9.51
CA LYS A 24 -2.64 -2.80 10.54
C LYS A 24 -1.23 -3.40 10.49
N HIS A 25 -1.09 -4.59 9.92
CA HIS A 25 0.19 -5.28 9.77
C HIS A 25 0.92 -4.94 8.47
N SER A 26 0.37 -4.05 7.63
CA SER A 26 0.93 -3.65 6.35
C SER A 26 2.05 -2.61 6.47
N ARG A 27 2.51 -2.24 7.66
CA ARG A 27 3.60 -1.28 7.81
C ARG A 27 4.89 -1.88 7.25
N LEU A 28 5.69 -1.06 6.57
CA LEU A 28 7.04 -1.44 6.14
C LEU A 28 7.84 -1.99 7.33
N GLN A 29 8.70 -2.97 7.05
CA GLN A 29 9.48 -3.71 8.04
C GLN A 29 8.71 -4.45 9.14
N SER A 30 7.37 -4.43 9.15
CA SER A 30 6.58 -5.27 10.05
C SER A 30 7.04 -6.73 9.95
N LYS A 31 7.31 -7.35 11.10
CA LYS A 31 7.82 -8.73 11.21
C LYS A 31 6.74 -9.66 11.73
N TRP A 32 6.77 -10.90 11.27
CA TRP A 32 5.95 -11.96 11.84
C TRP A 32 6.51 -12.39 13.19
N ASN A 33 5.66 -12.42 14.22
CA ASN A 33 6.07 -12.77 15.59
C ASN A 33 5.63 -14.17 16.04
N GLY A 34 5.13 -15.01 15.13
CA GLY A 34 4.57 -16.33 15.45
C GLY A 34 3.04 -16.34 15.53
N VAL A 35 2.41 -15.19 15.75
CA VAL A 35 0.94 -15.07 15.88
C VAL A 35 0.36 -14.11 14.85
N SER A 36 1.00 -12.95 14.67
CA SER A 36 0.50 -11.85 13.83
C SER A 36 1.65 -11.14 13.12
N GLY A 37 1.30 -10.19 12.25
CA GLY A 37 2.27 -9.32 11.61
C GLY A 37 2.80 -9.83 10.28
N GLY A 38 3.91 -9.23 9.87
CA GLY A 38 4.63 -9.58 8.65
C GLY A 38 3.98 -9.06 7.36
N GLY A 39 2.88 -8.31 7.41
CA GLY A 39 2.17 -7.80 6.23
C GLY A 39 0.68 -8.11 6.23
N TRP A 40 -0.07 -7.28 5.51
CA TRP A 40 -1.46 -7.56 5.17
C TRP A 40 -1.56 -8.75 4.20
N ILE A 41 -2.63 -9.52 4.27
CA ILE A 41 -3.03 -10.48 3.23
C ILE A 41 -4.52 -10.34 2.93
N ALA A 42 -4.85 -10.22 1.63
CA ALA A 42 -6.24 -10.27 1.18
C ALA A 42 -6.86 -11.66 1.41
N LYS A 43 -8.15 -11.70 1.72
CA LYS A 43 -8.90 -12.96 1.82
C LYS A 43 -9.14 -13.59 0.44
N ILE A 44 -9.39 -12.75 -0.55
CA ILE A 44 -9.72 -13.13 -1.92
C ILE A 44 -8.54 -12.73 -2.82
N SER A 45 -8.17 -13.61 -3.74
CA SER A 45 -7.09 -13.36 -4.72
C SER A 45 -7.69 -12.95 -6.06
N ASP A 46 -8.08 -11.69 -6.19
CA ASP A 46 -8.52 -11.07 -7.44
C ASP A 46 -7.95 -9.64 -7.58
N THR A 47 -8.18 -9.02 -8.73
CA THR A 47 -7.69 -7.65 -9.03
C THR A 47 -8.59 -6.54 -8.44
N ASN A 48 -9.61 -6.90 -7.66
CA ASN A 48 -10.47 -5.94 -6.97
C ASN A 48 -9.96 -5.59 -5.58
N GLN A 49 -8.95 -6.29 -5.08
CA GLN A 49 -8.39 -6.05 -3.75
C GLN A 49 -7.64 -4.71 -3.69
N TRP A 50 -7.63 -4.14 -2.49
CA TRP A 50 -6.89 -2.93 -2.16
C TRP A 50 -6.49 -2.90 -0.68
N LEU A 51 -5.39 -2.19 -0.41
CA LEU A 51 -4.94 -1.71 0.90
C LEU A 51 -4.98 -0.18 0.89
N GLN A 52 -5.58 0.43 1.90
CA GLN A 52 -5.83 1.87 1.98
C GLN A 52 -5.18 2.49 3.21
N ILE A 53 -4.65 3.69 3.02
CA ILE A 53 -4.14 4.57 4.05
C ILE A 53 -5.00 5.83 4.05
N ASP A 54 -5.55 6.20 5.21
CA ASP A 54 -6.23 7.47 5.47
C ASP A 54 -5.24 8.46 6.12
N LEU A 55 -4.89 9.52 5.41
CA LEU A 55 -4.02 10.60 5.88
C LEU A 55 -4.79 11.65 6.72
N LEU A 56 -6.07 11.39 7.01
CA LEU A 56 -7.03 12.18 7.79
C LEU A 56 -7.47 13.51 7.15
N ASP A 57 -6.52 14.27 6.61
CA ASP A 57 -6.77 15.54 5.93
C ASP A 57 -5.93 15.62 4.65
N GLN A 58 -6.60 15.90 3.53
CA GLN A 58 -6.00 16.01 2.20
C GLN A 58 -4.97 17.15 2.08
N HIS A 59 -5.07 18.19 2.91
CA HIS A 59 -4.12 19.30 2.92
C HIS A 59 -2.96 19.06 3.88
N SER A 60 -2.97 17.98 4.65
CA SER A 60 -1.94 17.76 5.66
C SER A 60 -0.68 17.14 5.08
N TYR A 61 -0.74 16.48 3.91
CA TYR A 61 0.40 15.73 3.38
C TYR A 61 0.48 15.73 1.85
N VAL A 62 1.71 15.88 1.35
CA VAL A 62 2.07 15.68 -0.06
C VAL A 62 2.89 14.41 -0.17
N VAL A 63 2.35 13.37 -0.81
CA VAL A 63 3.03 12.07 -0.98
C VAL A 63 3.93 12.13 -2.20
N THR A 64 5.23 12.02 -2.00
CA THR A 64 6.26 12.15 -3.05
C THR A 64 6.90 10.82 -3.42
N LYS A 65 6.87 9.82 -2.53
CA LYS A 65 7.41 8.49 -2.81
C LYS A 65 6.60 7.42 -2.09
N ILE A 66 6.55 6.25 -2.70
CA ILE A 66 6.02 5.03 -2.08
C ILE A 66 7.10 3.97 -1.96
N ALA A 67 6.96 3.09 -0.98
CA ALA A 67 7.71 1.84 -0.95
C ALA A 67 6.82 0.65 -0.62
N THR A 68 7.25 -0.51 -1.10
CA THR A 68 6.56 -1.79 -0.96
C THR A 68 7.53 -2.89 -0.57
N GLN A 69 7.05 -3.84 0.23
CA GLN A 69 7.72 -5.06 0.63
C GLN A 69 6.73 -6.22 0.53
N GLY A 70 7.24 -7.42 0.27
CA GLY A 70 6.46 -8.64 0.41
C GLY A 70 6.10 -8.96 1.86
N ARG A 71 5.30 -10.02 2.06
CA ARG A 71 5.02 -10.50 3.42
C ARG A 71 6.27 -11.12 4.05
N ASN A 72 6.68 -10.61 5.20
CA ASN A 72 7.70 -11.24 6.05
C ASN A 72 7.13 -12.49 6.74
N HIS A 73 7.25 -13.64 6.07
CA HIS A 73 6.83 -14.96 6.55
C HIS A 73 7.57 -16.06 5.76
N TYR A 74 7.41 -17.33 6.13
CA TYR A 74 8.07 -18.44 5.44
C TYR A 74 7.53 -18.72 4.03
N HIS A 75 6.28 -18.36 3.75
CA HIS A 75 5.69 -18.47 2.41
C HIS A 75 5.89 -17.21 1.60
N ASN A 76 6.25 -17.36 0.33
CA ASN A 76 6.31 -16.25 -0.60
C ASN A 76 4.89 -15.74 -0.90
N ARG A 77 4.58 -14.52 -0.46
CA ARG A 77 3.32 -13.82 -0.67
C ARG A 77 3.66 -12.38 -1.00
N ILE A 78 3.73 -12.10 -2.29
CA ILE A 78 4.30 -10.87 -2.84
C ILE A 78 3.39 -10.33 -3.93
N VAL A 79 3.26 -9.00 -3.97
CA VAL A 79 2.65 -8.30 -5.11
C VAL A 79 3.77 -7.87 -6.04
N THR A 80 3.73 -8.38 -7.27
CA THR A 80 4.76 -8.17 -8.29
C THR A 80 4.45 -6.97 -9.18
N LYS A 81 3.16 -6.61 -9.31
CA LYS A 81 2.73 -5.35 -9.94
C LYS A 81 1.50 -4.80 -9.25
N TYR A 82 1.42 -3.47 -9.17
CA TYR A 82 0.27 -2.78 -8.62
C TYR A 82 0.04 -1.43 -9.32
N LYS A 83 -1.16 -0.89 -9.13
CA LYS A 83 -1.48 0.51 -9.44
C LYS A 83 -1.71 1.27 -8.13
N LEU A 84 -1.62 2.59 -8.19
CA LEU A 84 -2.10 3.46 -7.12
C LEU A 84 -3.44 4.08 -7.49
N GLN A 85 -4.30 4.20 -6.49
CA GLN A 85 -5.47 5.06 -6.52
C GLN A 85 -5.38 6.09 -5.38
N TYR A 86 -5.99 7.25 -5.57
CA TYR A 86 -6.08 8.28 -4.54
C TYR A 86 -7.45 8.99 -4.58
N SER A 87 -7.85 9.57 -3.45
CA SER A 87 -9.15 10.20 -3.27
C SER A 87 -9.14 11.20 -2.12
N ASP A 88 -9.98 12.22 -2.20
CA ASP A 88 -10.23 13.19 -1.12
C ASP A 88 -11.44 12.82 -0.27
N ASP A 89 -12.48 12.23 -0.89
CA ASP A 89 -13.77 11.92 -0.26
C ASP A 89 -13.88 10.47 0.22
N GLY A 90 -12.94 9.59 -0.16
CA GLY A 90 -12.98 8.16 0.15
C GLY A 90 -14.03 7.37 -0.63
N VAL A 91 -14.68 8.00 -1.61
CA VAL A 91 -15.74 7.43 -2.45
C VAL A 91 -15.28 7.39 -3.91
N THR A 92 -14.86 8.53 -4.45
CA THR A 92 -14.40 8.68 -5.84
C THR A 92 -12.88 8.59 -5.88
N PHE A 93 -12.37 7.54 -6.52
CA PHE A 93 -10.93 7.30 -6.64
C PHE A 93 -10.43 7.53 -8.06
N LEU A 94 -9.34 8.28 -8.16
CA LEU A 94 -8.59 8.45 -9.40
C LEU A 94 -7.40 7.50 -9.40
N TYR A 95 -7.05 6.97 -10.58
CA TYR A 95 -5.80 6.24 -10.73
C TYR A 95 -4.64 7.21 -10.92
N TYR A 96 -3.49 6.88 -10.32
CA TYR A 96 -2.26 7.63 -10.53
C TYR A 96 -1.75 7.46 -11.96
N ARG A 97 -1.32 8.58 -12.55
CA ARG A 97 -0.73 8.68 -13.89
C ARG A 97 0.51 9.55 -13.79
N GLU A 98 1.53 9.20 -14.56
CA GLU A 98 2.68 10.07 -14.75
C GLU A 98 2.28 11.26 -15.64
N GLU A 99 2.99 12.37 -15.49
CA GLU A 99 2.74 13.58 -16.27
C GLU A 99 2.76 13.31 -17.78
N GLY A 100 1.75 13.81 -18.48
CA GLY A 100 1.60 13.60 -19.93
C GLY A 100 1.15 12.19 -20.36
N GLN A 101 0.96 11.24 -19.43
CA GLN A 101 0.51 9.89 -19.78
C GLN A 101 -1.02 9.77 -19.77
N VAL A 102 -1.55 9.08 -20.77
CA VAL A 102 -3.00 8.80 -20.90
C VAL A 102 -3.44 7.53 -20.17
N THR A 103 -2.49 6.66 -19.81
CA THR A 103 -2.76 5.38 -19.15
C THR A 103 -2.34 5.41 -17.67
N ASP A 104 -3.03 4.63 -16.85
CA ASP A 104 -2.70 4.50 -15.42
C ASP A 104 -1.32 3.85 -15.24
N LYS A 105 -0.51 4.41 -14.34
CA LYS A 105 0.82 3.88 -14.05
C LYS A 105 0.72 2.50 -13.41
N VAL A 106 1.40 1.53 -14.02
CA VAL A 106 1.69 0.24 -13.41
C VAL A 106 3.07 0.30 -12.78
N PHE A 107 3.13 0.07 -11.47
CA PHE A 107 4.37 0.02 -10.71
C PHE A 107 4.88 -1.43 -10.65
N PRO A 108 6.16 -1.69 -10.96
CA PRO A 108 6.79 -2.95 -10.61
C PRO A 108 6.94 -3.03 -9.09
N GLY A 109 6.46 -4.13 -8.51
CA GLY A 109 6.50 -4.42 -7.09
C GLY A 109 7.69 -5.30 -6.72
N ASN A 110 7.47 -6.22 -5.79
CA ASN A 110 8.52 -7.02 -5.19
C ASN A 110 8.81 -8.31 -5.98
N THR A 111 10.08 -8.72 -6.01
CA THR A 111 10.54 -10.01 -6.53
C THR A 111 10.81 -11.03 -5.42
N ASP A 112 10.92 -10.56 -4.18
CA ASP A 112 11.11 -11.35 -2.97
C ASP A 112 10.31 -10.75 -1.80
N ARG A 113 10.41 -11.39 -0.64
CA ARG A 113 9.63 -11.02 0.55
C ARG A 113 10.18 -9.86 1.38
N ASP A 114 11.47 -9.55 1.28
CA ASP A 114 12.19 -8.72 2.25
C ASP A 114 12.81 -7.45 1.63
N THR A 115 13.14 -7.45 0.35
CA THR A 115 13.68 -6.29 -0.35
C THR A 115 12.64 -5.19 -0.47
N VAL A 116 13.01 -3.97 -0.05
CA VAL A 116 12.19 -2.77 -0.23
C VAL A 116 12.30 -2.31 -1.68
N VAL A 117 11.16 -2.16 -2.35
CA VAL A 117 11.05 -1.58 -3.69
C VAL A 117 10.31 -0.26 -3.58
N SER A 118 10.93 0.84 -4.02
CA SER A 118 10.39 2.18 -3.92
C SER A 118 10.33 2.91 -5.26
N HIS A 119 9.36 3.82 -5.39
CA HIS A 119 9.16 4.65 -6.56
C HIS A 119 8.84 6.08 -6.17
N GLU A 120 9.55 7.04 -6.76
CA GLU A 120 9.18 8.45 -6.71
C GLU A 120 7.87 8.67 -7.50
N LEU A 121 7.06 9.61 -7.02
CA LEU A 121 5.81 10.02 -7.64
C LEU A 121 6.01 11.39 -8.28
N ILE A 122 6.00 11.40 -9.61
CA ILE A 122 6.10 12.60 -10.45
C ILE A 122 4.89 12.57 -11.41
N PRO A 123 3.83 13.37 -11.13
CA PRO A 123 3.72 14.36 -10.06
C PRO A 123 3.49 13.75 -8.66
N PRO A 124 3.76 14.48 -7.57
CA PRO A 124 3.39 14.03 -6.23
C PRO A 124 1.87 14.00 -6.05
N ILE A 125 1.37 13.14 -5.14
CA ILE A 125 -0.05 13.01 -4.86
C ILE A 125 -0.42 13.89 -3.66
N ARG A 126 -1.43 14.76 -3.85
CA ARG A 126 -2.11 15.51 -2.78
C ARG A 126 -3.51 14.91 -2.64
N ALA A 127 -3.72 14.14 -1.57
CA ALA A 127 -4.98 13.46 -1.33
C ALA A 127 -5.09 13.01 0.12
N ARG A 128 -6.32 12.78 0.59
CA ARG A 128 -6.54 12.16 1.91
C ARG A 128 -6.30 10.65 1.90
N TYR A 129 -6.78 9.95 0.89
CA TYR A 129 -6.74 8.50 0.81
C TYR A 129 -5.78 8.03 -0.26
N ILE A 130 -4.90 7.09 0.08
CA ILE A 130 -4.06 6.37 -0.88
C ILE A 130 -4.42 4.89 -0.85
N ARG A 131 -4.64 4.29 -2.03
CA ARG A 131 -4.89 2.85 -2.20
C ARG A 131 -3.81 2.20 -3.06
N PHE A 132 -3.21 1.14 -2.52
CA PHE A 132 -2.43 0.19 -3.30
C PHE A 132 -3.37 -0.85 -3.89
N ARG A 133 -3.35 -1.01 -5.22
CA ARG A 133 -4.21 -1.92 -6.00
C ARG A 133 -3.35 -3.02 -6.65
N PRO A 134 -3.22 -4.20 -6.02
CA PRO A 134 -2.52 -5.34 -6.60
C PRO A 134 -3.13 -5.74 -7.95
N ILE A 135 -2.30 -5.97 -8.96
CA ILE A 135 -2.75 -6.47 -10.28
C ILE A 135 -2.06 -7.76 -10.69
N GLU A 136 -0.85 -8.04 -10.18
CA GLU A 136 -0.17 -9.33 -10.30
C GLU A 136 0.53 -9.67 -8.98
N TRP A 137 0.59 -10.97 -8.66
CA TRP A 137 1.18 -11.48 -7.41
C TRP A 137 1.70 -12.91 -7.57
N SER A 138 2.54 -13.33 -6.63
CA SER A 138 2.97 -14.73 -6.47
C SER A 138 2.52 -15.27 -5.11
N GLY A 139 1.86 -16.42 -5.13
CA GLY A 139 1.19 -16.99 -3.95
C GLY A 139 -0.13 -16.28 -3.67
N LEU A 140 -0.20 -15.53 -2.58
CA LEU A 140 -1.34 -14.69 -2.21
C LEU A 140 -0.96 -13.21 -2.29
N ILE A 141 -1.98 -12.35 -2.45
CA ILE A 141 -1.82 -10.91 -2.31
C ILE A 141 -1.38 -10.60 -0.88
N GLY A 142 -0.11 -10.23 -0.73
CA GLY A 142 0.48 -9.87 0.55
C GLY A 142 1.45 -8.71 0.40
N MET A 143 1.30 -7.68 1.24
CA MET A 143 2.07 -6.45 1.13
C MET A 143 2.38 -5.82 2.49
N ARG A 144 3.54 -5.18 2.55
CA ARG A 144 3.90 -4.12 3.48
C ARG A 144 4.22 -2.87 2.67
N VAL A 145 3.91 -1.68 3.18
CA VAL A 145 3.97 -0.42 2.45
C VAL A 145 4.48 0.72 3.34
N GLU A 146 5.05 1.72 2.69
CA GLU A 146 5.41 3.02 3.27
C GLU A 146 5.01 4.15 2.31
N LEU A 147 4.59 5.27 2.89
CA LEU A 147 4.39 6.53 2.19
C LEU A 147 5.44 7.52 2.69
N TYR A 148 6.13 8.17 1.75
CA TYR A 148 7.07 9.25 2.03
C TYR A 148 6.52 10.54 1.45
N GLY A 149 6.77 11.63 2.16
CA GLY A 149 6.25 12.94 1.81
C GLY A 149 6.62 13.98 2.85
N CYS A 150 5.99 15.14 2.74
CA CYS A 150 6.09 16.22 3.70
C CYS A 150 4.70 16.73 4.05
N ARG A 151 4.60 17.48 5.15
CA ARG A 151 3.40 18.27 5.42
C ARG A 151 3.31 19.40 4.40
N ASP A 152 2.12 19.61 3.86
CA ASP A 152 1.80 20.84 3.13
C ASP A 152 1.70 21.95 4.17
N ASN A 153 2.49 23.02 4.02
CA ASN A 153 2.47 24.18 4.91
C ASN A 153 1.50 25.24 4.41
#